data_AF-A0A1A8KEB3-F1
#
_entry.id   AF-A0A1A8KEB3-F1
#
_cell.length_a   1.000
_cell.length_b   1.000
_cell.length_c   1.000
_cell.angle_alpha   90.00
_cell.angle_beta   90.00
_cell.angle_gamma   90.00
#
_symmetry.space_group_name_H-M   'P 1'
#
loop_
_entity.id
_entity.type
_entity.pdbx_description
1 polymer ?
#
loop_
_entity_poly.entity_id
_entity_poly.type
_entity_poly.pdbx_seq_one_letter_code
_entity_poly.pdbx_strand_id
1 'polypeptide(L)' 'LQVAWLVVEKQERLTIPTSCPASFAELMRKCWQADPKERPQFKQVLLTLEAMANDSRLPDQCNSFLHNKDQWRYKNKNT' A
#
# COMPACT_ATOMS: atom_id res chain seq x y z
N LEU A 1 22.14 -2.35 -9.15
CA LEU A 1 22.04 -3.81 -8.91
C LEU A 1 21.56 -4.18 -7.49
N GLN A 2 21.72 -3.33 -6.46
CA GLN A 2 21.31 -3.67 -5.08
C GLN A 2 19.79 -3.78 -4.84
N VAL A 3 18.95 -2.97 -5.50
CA VAL A 3 17.50 -2.96 -5.26
C VAL A 3 16.81 -4.28 -5.62
N ALA A 4 17.21 -4.89 -6.75
CA ALA A 4 16.63 -6.16 -7.18
C ALA A 4 16.94 -7.30 -6.19
N TRP A 5 18.16 -7.31 -5.61
CA TRP A 5 18.54 -8.30 -4.60
C TRP A 5 17.73 -8.12 -3.31
N LEU A 6 17.57 -6.90 -2.80
CA LEU A 6 16.77 -6.66 -1.58
C LEU A 6 15.30 -7.09 -1.75
N VAL A 7 14.71 -6.78 -2.90
CA VAL A 7 13.29 -7.10 -3.16
C VAL A 7 13.07 -8.60 -3.36
N VAL A 8 14.00 -9.28 -4.04
CA VAL A 8 13.86 -10.71 -4.39
C VAL A 8 14.36 -11.62 -3.26
N GLU A 9 15.56 -11.37 -2.75
CA GLU A 9 16.23 -12.22 -1.77
C GLU A 9 15.79 -11.92 -0.33
N LYS A 10 15.71 -10.64 0.04
CA LYS A 10 15.29 -10.23 1.39
C LYS A 10 13.77 -10.07 1.53
N GLN A 11 13.04 -10.28 0.43
CA GLN A 11 11.60 -10.05 0.33
C GLN A 11 11.18 -8.65 0.84
N GLU A 12 12.08 -7.67 0.77
CA GLU A 12 11.77 -6.32 1.23
C GLU A 12 10.67 -5.70 0.37
N ARG A 13 9.78 -4.97 1.02
CA ARG A 13 8.72 -4.18 0.40
C ARG A 13 8.77 -2.77 0.93
N LEU A 14 8.19 -1.85 0.15
CA LEU A 14 8.08 -0.46 0.57
C LEU A 14 7.28 -0.37 1.88
N THR A 15 7.77 0.44 2.82
CA THR A 15 7.09 0.69 4.09
C THR A 15 5.75 1.38 3.84
N ILE A 16 4.66 0.72 4.24
CA ILE A 16 3.32 1.32 4.25
C ILE A 16 3.18 2.13 5.54
N PRO A 17 2.94 3.45 5.48
CA PRO A 17 2.72 4.26 6.67
C PRO A 17 1.57 3.71 7.53
N THR A 18 1.71 3.77 8.85
CA THR A 18 0.65 3.33 9.78
C THR A 18 -0.63 4.16 9.69
N SER A 19 -0.54 5.41 9.21
CA SER A 19 -1.69 6.27 8.94
C SER A 19 -2.30 6.09 7.55
N CYS A 20 -1.76 5.19 6.73
CA CYS A 20 -2.35 4.86 5.43
C CYS A 20 -3.74 4.22 5.64
N PRO A 21 -4.79 4.63 4.89
CA PRO A 21 -6.10 4.01 5.01
C PRO A 21 -6.02 2.49 4.79
N ALA A 22 -6.71 1.73 5.64
CA ALA A 22 -6.55 0.29 5.74
C ALA A 22 -6.84 -0.45 4.41
N SER A 23 -7.81 0.03 3.64
CA SER A 23 -8.17 -0.51 2.32
C SER A 23 -7.02 -0.43 1.31
N PHE A 24 -6.34 0.73 1.24
CA PHE A 24 -5.15 0.89 0.40
C PHE A 24 -3.97 0.05 0.92
N ALA A 25 -3.75 0.03 2.23
CA ALA A 25 -2.69 -0.78 2.84
C ALA A 25 -2.87 -2.28 2.54
N GLU A 26 -4.09 -2.79 2.62
CA GLU A 26 -4.41 -4.17 2.29
C GLU A 26 -4.23 -4.46 0.79
N LEU A 27 -4.72 -3.57 -0.09
CA LEU A 27 -4.54 -3.73 -1.53
C LEU A 27 -3.05 -3.75 -1.91
N MET A 28 -2.24 -2.84 -1.35
CA MET A 28 -0.79 -2.84 -1.57
C MET A 28 -0.14 -4.14 -1.09
N ARG A 29 -0.47 -4.63 0.11
CA ARG A 29 0.04 -5.91 0.63
C ARG A 29 -0.32 -7.11 -0.27
N LYS A 30 -1.52 -7.14 -0.83
CA LYS A 30 -1.95 -8.18 -1.80
C LYS A 30 -1.17 -8.07 -3.10
N CYS A 31 -1.00 -6.87 -3.66
CA CYS A 31 -0.23 -6.65 -4.89
C CYS A 31 1.26 -6.95 -4.71
N TRP A 32 1.80 -6.80 -3.51
CA TRP A 32 3.22 -6.98 -3.20
C TRP A 32 3.57 -8.36 -2.64
N GLN A 33 2.69 -9.36 -2.74
CA GLN A 33 3.03 -10.74 -2.35
C GLN A 33 4.29 -11.24 -3.06
N ALA A 34 5.13 -11.96 -2.32
CA ALA A 34 6.38 -12.50 -2.84
C ALA A 34 6.10 -13.53 -3.93
N ASP A 35 5.21 -14.49 -3.66
CA ASP A 35 4.71 -15.41 -4.67
C ASP A 35 3.82 -14.66 -5.68
N PRO A 36 4.17 -14.65 -6.97
CA PRO A 36 3.33 -14.08 -8.02
C PRO A 36 1.93 -14.69 -8.09
N LYS A 37 1.73 -15.95 -7.67
CA LYS A 37 0.44 -16.64 -7.70
C LYS A 37 -0.54 -16.13 -6.64
N GLU A 38 -0.01 -15.57 -5.55
CA GLU A 38 -0.80 -14.96 -4.46
C GLU A 38 -1.23 -13.52 -4.78
N ARG A 39 -0.71 -12.93 -5.86
CA ARG A 39 -1.07 -11.57 -6.27
C ARG A 39 -2.46 -11.57 -6.91
N PRO A 40 -3.29 -10.55 -6.64
CA PRO A 40 -4.61 -10.45 -7.24
C PRO A 40 -4.50 -10.25 -8.74
N GLN A 41 -5.41 -10.87 -9.48
CA GLN A 41 -5.61 -10.56 -10.88
C GLN A 41 -6.10 -9.12 -11.04
N PHE A 42 -5.81 -8.50 -12.17
CA PHE A 42 -6.22 -7.11 -12.42
C PHE A 42 -7.74 -6.90 -12.27
N LYS A 43 -8.55 -7.89 -12.66
CA LYS A 43 -10.00 -7.88 -12.43
C LYS A 43 -10.37 -7.73 -10.94
N GLN A 44 -9.66 -8.43 -10.05
CA GLN A 44 -9.89 -8.33 -8.61
C GLN A 44 -9.44 -6.97 -8.06
N VAL A 45 -8.35 -6.41 -8.61
CA VAL A 45 -7.89 -5.05 -8.27
C VAL A 45 -8.96 -4.02 -8.64
N LEU A 46 -9.54 -4.10 -9.84
CA LEU A 46 -10.62 -3.21 -10.27
C LEU A 46 -11.84 -3.29 -9.34
N LEU A 47 -12.32 -4.51 -9.05
CA LEU A 47 -13.44 -4.71 -8.13
C LEU A 47 -13.16 -4.12 -6.73
N THR A 48 -11.92 -4.26 -6.24
CA THR A 48 -11.52 -3.67 -4.96
C THR A 48 -11.55 -2.15 -5.01
N LEU A 49 -11.02 -1.54 -6.08
CA LEU A 49 -11.02 -0.09 -6.27
C LEU A 49 -12.44 0.48 -6.44
N GLU A 50 -13.32 -0.21 -7.15
CA GLU A 50 -14.73 0.16 -7.28
C GLU A 50 -15.45 0.11 -5.92
N ALA A 51 -15.21 -0.92 -5.12
CA ALA A 51 -15.74 -1.00 -3.76
C ALA A 51 -15.21 0.14 -2.88
N MET A 52 -13.93 0.48 -3.00
CA MET A 52 -13.31 1.59 -2.29
C MET A 52 -13.89 2.94 -2.69
N ALA A 53 -14.19 3.15 -3.98
CA ALA A 53 -14.80 4.38 -4.46
C ALA A 53 -16.22 4.62 -3.89
N ASN A 54 -16.90 3.53 -3.49
CA ASN A 54 -18.22 3.58 -2.85
C ASN A 54 -18.15 3.74 -1.31
N ASP A 55 -16.97 3.71 -0.67
CA ASP A 55 -16.85 3.97 0.77
C ASP A 55 -16.85 5.49 1.03
N SER A 56 -17.94 5.99 1.59
CA SER A 56 -18.14 7.42 1.90
C SER A 56 -17.12 8.00 2.88
N ARG A 57 -16.43 7.18 3.68
CA ARG A 57 -15.44 7.62 4.67
C ARG A 57 -14.02 7.64 4.12
N LEU A 58 -13.78 6.93 3.01
CA LEU A 58 -12.45 6.77 2.45
C LEU A 58 -11.85 8.10 1.94
N PRO A 59 -12.62 9.01 1.28
CA PRO A 59 -12.11 10.31 0.89
C PRO A 59 -11.51 11.11 2.05
N ASP A 60 -12.18 11.16 3.20
CA ASP A 60 -11.70 11.91 4.36
C ASP A 60 -10.45 11.28 4.98
N GLN A 61 -10.40 9.95 5.06
CA GLN A 61 -9.22 9.23 5.52
C GLN A 61 -8.02 9.47 4.59
N CYS A 62 -8.24 9.38 3.27
CA CYS A 62 -7.23 9.69 2.26
C CYS A 62 -6.74 11.13 2.36
N ASN A 63 -7.66 12.09 2.49
CA ASN A 63 -7.32 13.48 2.64
C ASN A 63 -6.47 13.68 3.89
N SER A 64 -6.89 13.18 5.05
CA SER A 64 -6.10 13.26 6.29
C SER A 64 -4.70 12.66 6.13
N PHE A 65 -4.59 11.50 5.48
CA PHE A 65 -3.31 10.86 5.19
C PHE A 65 -2.41 11.71 4.28
N LEU A 66 -2.96 12.30 3.22
CA LEU A 66 -2.22 13.12 2.25
C LEU A 66 -1.78 14.47 2.85
N HIS A 67 -2.60 15.09 3.70
CA HIS A 67 -2.26 16.33 4.39
C HIS A 67 -1.12 16.11 5.41
N ASN A 68 -1.05 14.93 6.03
CA ASN A 68 0.01 14.58 6.99
C ASN A 68 1.28 13.99 6.34
N LYS A 69 1.52 14.27 5.04
CA LYS A 69 2.63 13.72 4.25
C LYS A 69 3.99 13.82 4.92
N ASP A 70 4.34 15.00 5.40
CA ASP A 70 5.68 15.23 5.93
C ASP A 70 5.93 14.44 7.22
N GLN A 71 4.88 14.24 8.04
CA GLN A 71 4.97 13.46 9.27
C GLN A 71 5.26 11.99 8.99
N TRP A 72 4.48 11.34 8.13
CA TRP A 72 4.71 9.92 7.87
C TRP A 72 5.95 9.67 7.01
N ARG A 73 6.37 10.63 6.18
CA ARG A 73 7.67 10.56 5.49
C ARG A 73 8.85 10.61 6.45
N TYR A 74 8.77 11.47 7.48
CA TYR A 74 9.78 11.50 8.54
C TYR A 74 9.82 10.17 9.31
N LYS A 75 8.64 9.67 9.73
CA LYS A 75 8.55 8.38 10.42
C LYS A 75 9.16 7.24 9.60
N ASN A 76 8.78 7.11 8.33
CA ASN A 76 9.29 6.07 7.43
C ASN A 76 10.81 6.13 7.18
N LYS A 77 11.46 7.30 7.34
CA LYS A 77 12.92 7.43 7.21
C LYS A 77 13.67 7.03 8.48
N ASN A 78 13.00 7.06 9.63
CA ASN A 78 13.58 6.82 10.95
C ASN A 78 13.07 5.49 11.57
N THR A 79 12.48 4.63 10.75
CA THR A 79 12.07 3.25 11.10
C THR A 79 12.88 2.30 10.24
#